data_AF-A0AA96F271-F1
#
_entry.id   AF-A0AA96F271-F1
#
_cell.length_a   1.000
_cell.length_b   1.000
_cell.length_c   1.000
_cell.angle_alpha   90.00
_cell.angle_beta   90.00
_cell.angle_gamma   90.00
#
_symmetry.space_group_name_H-M   'P 1'
#
loop_
_entity.id
_entity.type
_entity.pdbx_description
1 polymer ?
#
loop_
_entity_poly.entity_id
_entity_poly.type
_entity_poly.pdbx_seq_one_letter_code
_entity_poly.pdbx_strand_id
1 'polypeptide(L)'
;MKKLVLSILFIFILSNFSVATNKTAIDSTKVELQKDPKVGSFRYYYYPNLEAYFDVRLKKYIYKDKEKWVYADKIPSNYRGYSAYNKYYIILTDVKPDNEEPYLLIEQHKKKYPADYKGKYVKTKVR
;
A
#
# COMPACT_ATOMS: atom_id res chain seq x y z
N MET A 1 61.33 -25.49 -6.64
CA MET A 1 61.12 -24.65 -5.44
C MET A 1 60.30 -23.41 -5.82
N LYS A 2 59.02 -23.43 -5.43
CA LYS A 2 58.20 -22.31 -4.93
C LYS A 2 58.68 -20.89 -5.27
N LYS A 3 57.82 -20.14 -5.96
CA LYS A 3 57.56 -18.67 -5.94
C LYS A 3 56.90 -18.36 -7.30
N LEU A 4 55.72 -17.78 -7.48
CA LEU A 4 54.71 -17.17 -6.62
C LEU A 4 53.40 -17.25 -7.44
N VAL A 5 52.47 -18.09 -6.99
CA VAL A 5 51.07 -18.02 -7.42
C VAL A 5 50.47 -16.85 -6.65
N LEU A 6 50.49 -15.64 -7.22
CA LEU A 6 49.79 -14.49 -6.66
C LEU A 6 49.57 -13.39 -7.71
N SER A 7 48.74 -13.68 -8.71
CA SER A 7 48.09 -12.64 -9.53
C SER A 7 46.72 -13.13 -10.00
N ILE A 8 45.98 -13.72 -9.08
CA ILE A 8 44.52 -13.85 -9.14
C ILE A 8 44.07 -13.03 -7.94
N LEU A 9 43.13 -12.10 -8.16
CA LEU A 9 42.57 -11.16 -7.20
C LEU A 9 43.22 -9.75 -7.18
N PHE A 10 43.13 -9.01 -8.28
CA PHE A 10 43.02 -7.56 -8.19
C PHE A 10 42.06 -7.01 -9.25
N ILE A 11 40.81 -6.89 -8.81
CA ILE A 11 39.88 -5.83 -9.21
C ILE A 11 39.43 -5.89 -10.68
N PHE A 12 38.69 -6.95 -10.97
CA PHE A 12 37.42 -6.78 -11.67
C PHE A 12 36.57 -5.80 -10.84
N ILE A 13 35.89 -4.85 -11.49
CA ILE A 13 34.94 -3.87 -10.92
C ILE A 13 35.57 -2.51 -10.57
N LEU A 14 35.66 -1.62 -11.57
CA LEU A 14 35.43 -0.18 -11.42
C LEU A 14 34.72 0.25 -12.72
N SER A 15 33.39 0.30 -12.70
CA SER A 15 32.61 1.54 -12.55
C SER A 15 31.95 1.95 -13.87
N ASN A 16 30.86 1.26 -14.23
CA ASN A 16 29.82 1.87 -15.05
C ASN A 16 29.06 2.86 -14.16
N PHE A 17 29.53 4.10 -14.09
CA PHE A 17 28.79 5.17 -13.41
C PHE A 17 27.89 5.85 -14.45
N SER A 18 26.67 5.34 -14.62
CA SER A 18 25.63 6.06 -15.37
C SER A 18 24.84 6.91 -14.39
N VAL A 19 25.05 8.23 -14.42
CA VAL A 19 24.19 9.21 -13.75
C VAL A 19 23.01 9.47 -14.68
N ALA A 20 21.88 8.82 -14.42
CA ALA A 20 20.61 9.23 -15.00
C ALA A 20 20.07 10.43 -14.20
N THR A 21 20.17 11.63 -14.77
CA THR A 21 19.52 12.83 -14.22
C THR A 21 18.03 12.79 -14.54
N ASN A 22 17.19 12.41 -13.57
CA ASN A 22 15.75 12.63 -13.68
C ASN A 22 15.41 13.99 -13.08
N LYS A 23 15.48 15.03 -13.91
CA LYS A 23 14.85 16.33 -13.64
C LYS A 23 13.57 16.41 -14.45
N THR A 24 12.44 16.04 -13.85
CA THR A 24 11.12 16.44 -14.34
C THR A 24 10.35 17.03 -13.17
N ALA A 25 10.03 18.32 -13.33
CA ALA A 25 9.22 19.09 -12.41
C ALA A 25 7.85 18.42 -12.27
N ILE A 26 7.41 18.24 -11.03
CA ILE A 26 6.17 17.56 -10.69
C ILE A 26 5.03 18.58 -10.82
N ASP A 27 4.40 18.62 -11.99
CA ASP A 27 3.07 19.21 -12.14
C ASP A 27 2.07 18.35 -11.36
N SER A 28 1.28 18.98 -10.48
CA SER A 28 0.53 18.33 -9.39
C SER A 28 -0.73 17.60 -9.85
N THR A 29 -0.80 17.19 -11.12
CA THR A 29 -2.05 16.70 -11.73
C THR A 29 -1.82 15.38 -12.45
N LYS A 30 -1.41 14.33 -11.71
CA LYS A 30 -1.59 12.88 -11.95
C LYS A 30 -0.51 12.12 -11.18
N VAL A 31 -0.81 11.77 -9.93
CA VAL A 31 0.08 10.92 -9.12
C VAL A 31 -0.04 9.48 -9.65
N GLU A 32 0.79 9.16 -10.64
CA GLU A 32 1.17 7.78 -10.94
C GLU A 32 1.90 7.26 -9.69
N LEU A 33 1.31 6.26 -9.04
CA LEU A 33 1.77 5.73 -7.76
C LEU A 33 3.16 5.10 -7.93
N GLN A 34 4.22 5.87 -7.65
CA GLN A 34 5.60 5.37 -7.64
C GLN A 34 5.71 4.22 -6.63
N LYS A 35 5.99 3.02 -7.15
CA LYS A 35 6.26 1.81 -6.38
C LYS A 35 7.64 1.93 -5.74
N ASP A 36 7.69 2.56 -4.57
CA ASP A 36 8.91 2.69 -3.77
C ASP A 36 9.15 1.39 -2.96
N PRO A 37 10.23 0.63 -3.22
CA PRO A 37 10.42 -0.71 -2.64
C PRO A 37 10.76 -0.70 -1.13
N LYS A 38 10.91 0.48 -0.51
CA LYS A 38 11.32 0.64 0.90
C LYS A 38 10.17 0.97 1.85
N VAL A 39 8.96 1.21 1.34
CA VAL A 39 7.76 1.33 2.16
C VAL A 39 7.26 -0.09 2.37
N GLY A 40 7.45 -0.64 3.58
CA GLY A 40 7.15 -2.03 3.92
C GLY A 40 5.87 -2.51 3.24
N SER A 41 5.97 -3.62 2.51
CA SER A 41 5.02 -4.17 1.53
C SER A 41 3.54 -4.01 1.91
N PHE A 42 2.99 -2.81 1.74
CA PHE A 42 1.63 -2.51 2.13
C PHE A 42 0.69 -3.18 1.12
N ARG A 43 -0.14 -4.09 1.63
CA ARG A 43 -1.10 -4.84 0.81
C ARG A 43 -2.51 -4.29 0.91
N TYR A 44 -2.87 -3.70 2.06
CA TYR A 44 -4.25 -3.38 2.38
C TYR A 44 -4.47 -1.90 2.64
N TYR A 45 -5.49 -1.34 1.99
CA TYR A 45 -6.09 -0.07 2.38
C TYR A 45 -7.32 -0.34 3.22
N TYR A 46 -7.39 0.18 4.43
CA TYR A 46 -8.57 0.13 5.28
C TYR A 46 -9.43 1.38 5.06
N TYR A 47 -10.74 1.19 4.95
CA TYR A 47 -11.74 2.25 4.81
C TYR A 47 -12.60 2.27 6.08
N PRO A 48 -12.26 3.10 7.09
CA PRO A 48 -12.95 3.12 8.38
C PRO A 48 -14.46 3.29 8.26
N ASN A 49 -14.91 4.21 7.41
CA ASN A 49 -16.33 4.54 7.26
C ASN A 49 -17.14 3.43 6.59
N LEU A 50 -16.47 2.57 5.82
CA LEU A 50 -17.07 1.41 5.17
C LEU A 50 -16.81 0.13 5.98
N GLU A 51 -15.95 0.17 6.99
CA GLU A 51 -15.39 -1.02 7.64
C GLU A 51 -14.91 -2.07 6.61
N ALA A 52 -14.33 -1.57 5.52
CA ALA A 52 -13.95 -2.37 4.37
C ALA A 52 -12.45 -2.26 4.11
N TYR A 53 -11.92 -3.16 3.29
CA TYR A 53 -10.54 -3.16 2.83
C TYR A 53 -10.48 -3.11 1.31
N PHE A 54 -9.34 -2.70 0.78
CA PHE A 54 -8.94 -2.93 -0.59
C PHE A 54 -7.59 -3.64 -0.60
N ASP A 55 -7.55 -4.82 -1.21
CA ASP A 55 -6.33 -5.58 -1.44
C ASP A 55 -5.67 -5.09 -2.73
N VAL A 56 -4.50 -4.47 -2.60
CA VAL A 56 -3.72 -3.91 -3.71
C VAL A 56 -3.20 -5.01 -4.65
N ARG A 57 -2.91 -6.22 -4.13
CA ARG A 57 -2.42 -7.33 -4.95
C ARG A 57 -3.53 -7.91 -5.82
N LEU A 58 -4.70 -8.16 -5.21
CA LEU A 58 -5.85 -8.74 -5.91
C LEU A 58 -6.67 -7.70 -6.66
N LYS A 59 -6.47 -6.41 -6.37
CA LYS A 59 -7.28 -5.27 -6.85
C LYS A 59 -8.77 -5.46 -6.54
N LYS A 60 -9.09 -6.02 -5.38
CA LYS A 60 -10.45 -6.30 -4.93
C LYS A 60 -10.74 -5.62 -3.60
N TYR A 61 -11.97 -5.16 -3.46
CA TYR A 61 -12.54 -4.75 -2.19
C TYR A 61 -12.91 -5.97 -1.37
N ILE A 62 -12.72 -5.86 -0.06
CA ILE A 62 -13.10 -6.85 0.93
C ILE A 62 -14.05 -6.18 1.91
N TYR A 63 -15.30 -6.60 1.93
CA TYR A 63 -16.32 -5.99 2.79
C TYR A 63 -17.30 -7.04 3.30
N LYS A 64 -18.10 -6.68 4.30
CA LYS A 64 -19.07 -7.57 4.92
C LYS A 64 -20.41 -7.48 4.18
N ASP A 65 -20.83 -8.54 3.52
CA ASP A 65 -22.18 -8.69 2.92
C ASP A 65 -22.93 -9.81 3.65
N LYS A 66 -24.13 -9.52 4.17
CA LYS A 66 -24.94 -10.47 4.97
C LYS A 66 -24.10 -11.25 5.99
N GLU A 67 -23.30 -10.50 6.75
CA GLU A 67 -22.37 -11.00 7.77
C GLU A 67 -21.16 -11.81 7.28
N LYS A 68 -21.01 -12.04 5.97
CA LYS A 68 -19.90 -12.76 5.37
C LYS A 68 -18.92 -11.80 4.71
N TRP A 69 -17.64 -12.09 4.80
CA TRP A 69 -16.62 -11.35 4.06
C TRP A 69 -16.63 -11.78 2.60
N VAL A 70 -16.70 -10.80 1.70
CA VAL A 70 -16.73 -11.03 0.26
C VAL A 70 -15.67 -10.20 -0.44
N TYR A 71 -15.12 -10.76 -1.52
CA TYR A 71 -14.17 -10.09 -2.41
C TYR A 71 -14.92 -9.63 -3.67
N ALA A 72 -14.88 -8.34 -3.98
CA ALA A 72 -15.53 -7.81 -5.18
C ALA A 72 -14.72 -6.69 -5.84
N ASP A 73 -14.95 -6.46 -7.13
CA ASP A 73 -14.24 -5.40 -7.88
C ASP A 73 -14.75 -3.99 -7.53
N LYS A 74 -15.93 -3.88 -6.94
CA LYS A 74 -16.53 -2.63 -6.49
C LYS A 74 -17.33 -2.82 -5.22
N ILE A 75 -17.37 -1.78 -4.39
CA ILE A 75 -18.30 -1.70 -3.27
C ILE A 75 -19.67 -1.23 -3.82
N PRO A 76 -20.80 -1.83 -3.39
CA PRO A 76 -22.13 -1.35 -3.75
C PRO A 76 -22.30 0.14 -3.38
N SER A 77 -22.97 0.91 -4.24
CA SER A 77 -23.13 2.37 -4.04
C SER A 77 -23.87 2.74 -2.76
N ASN A 78 -24.73 1.85 -2.26
CA ASN A 78 -25.50 2.00 -1.04
C ASN A 78 -24.86 1.32 0.18
N TYR A 79 -23.64 0.79 0.05
CA TYR A 79 -22.99 0.07 1.13
C TYR A 79 -22.76 0.99 2.34
N ARG A 80 -23.44 0.68 3.45
CA ARG A 80 -23.41 1.43 4.72
C ARG A 80 -23.73 2.92 4.58
N GLY A 81 -24.48 3.31 3.54
CA GLY A 81 -24.94 4.69 3.33
C GLY A 81 -23.81 5.71 3.05
N TYR A 82 -22.61 5.25 2.73
CA TYR A 82 -21.48 6.14 2.49
C TYR A 82 -21.20 6.32 1.01
N SER A 83 -21.15 7.57 0.57
CA SER A 83 -20.64 7.93 -0.74
C SER A 83 -19.13 7.64 -0.77
N ALA A 84 -18.70 6.63 -1.54
CA ALA A 84 -17.28 6.26 -1.70
C ALA A 84 -16.35 7.42 -2.14
N TYR A 85 -16.93 8.58 -2.42
CA TYR A 85 -16.28 9.79 -2.92
C TYR A 85 -15.31 10.46 -1.94
N ASN A 86 -15.43 10.23 -0.63
CA ASN A 86 -14.54 10.92 0.31
C ASN A 86 -13.10 10.37 0.31
N LYS A 87 -12.80 9.31 -0.47
CA LYS A 87 -11.46 8.72 -0.70
C LYS A 87 -10.61 8.52 0.57
N TYR A 88 -11.24 8.46 1.74
CA TYR A 88 -10.55 8.32 3.00
C TYR A 88 -10.23 6.85 3.22
N TYR A 89 -8.93 6.55 3.19
CA TYR A 89 -8.40 5.24 3.49
C TYR A 89 -7.11 5.35 4.28
N ILE A 90 -6.81 4.31 5.05
CA ILE A 90 -5.58 4.15 5.83
C ILE A 90 -4.77 3.04 5.22
N ILE A 91 -3.48 3.29 4.99
CA ILE A 91 -2.54 2.25 4.56
C ILE A 91 -2.17 1.44 5.80
N LEU A 92 -2.49 0.14 5.78
CA LEU A 92 -2.13 -0.75 6.89
C LEU A 92 -0.69 -1.25 6.72
N THR A 93 0.17 -0.85 7.65
CA THR A 93 1.57 -1.27 7.72
C THR A 93 1.81 -2.35 8.78
N ASP A 94 0.83 -2.54 9.67
CA ASP A 94 0.83 -3.52 10.77
C ASP A 94 0.29 -4.89 10.35
N VAL A 95 -0.42 -4.96 9.22
CA VAL A 95 -0.86 -6.24 8.65
C VAL A 95 0.26 -6.85 7.83
N LYS A 96 0.64 -8.10 8.18
CA LYS A 96 1.62 -8.85 7.40
C LYS A 96 1.14 -9.02 5.95
N PRO A 97 2.00 -8.84 4.94
CA PRO A 97 1.60 -8.97 3.53
C PRO A 97 1.11 -10.37 3.16
N ASP A 98 1.58 -11.38 3.91
CA ASP A 98 1.24 -12.79 3.73
C ASP A 98 -0.07 -13.17 4.42
N ASN A 99 -0.63 -12.29 5.26
CA ASN A 99 -1.97 -12.50 5.79
C ASN A 99 -2.98 -12.20 4.68
N GLU A 100 -3.74 -13.21 4.25
CA GLU A 100 -4.76 -13.06 3.22
C GLU A 100 -6.07 -12.49 3.77
N GLU A 101 -6.25 -12.52 5.09
CA GLU A 101 -7.49 -12.19 5.78
C GLU A 101 -7.32 -10.95 6.68
N PRO A 102 -7.25 -9.73 6.11
CA PRO A 102 -7.07 -8.50 6.90
C PRO A 102 -8.22 -8.25 7.87
N TYR A 103 -9.39 -8.81 7.58
CA TYR A 103 -10.61 -8.67 8.36
C TYR A 103 -10.58 -9.39 9.72
N LEU A 104 -9.66 -10.32 9.95
CA LEU A 104 -9.51 -10.95 11.27
C LEU A 104 -9.14 -9.91 12.35
N LEU A 105 -8.53 -8.79 11.95
CA LEU A 105 -8.12 -7.70 12.82
C LEU A 105 -9.11 -6.51 12.79
N ILE A 106 -10.33 -6.71 12.27
CA ILE A 106 -11.30 -5.62 12.08
C ILE A 106 -11.59 -4.84 13.36
N GLU A 107 -11.71 -5.53 14.51
CA GLU A 107 -11.98 -4.84 15.78
C GLU A 107 -10.80 -3.98 16.23
N GLN A 108 -9.57 -4.40 15.94
CA GLN A 108 -8.37 -3.60 16.22
C GLN A 108 -8.30 -2.37 15.30
N HIS A 109 -8.56 -2.55 14.00
CA HIS A 109 -8.55 -1.46 13.03
C HIS A 109 -9.66 -0.43 13.32
N LYS A 110 -10.87 -0.88 13.69
CA LYS A 110 -11.97 0.00 14.12
C LYS A 110 -11.59 0.86 15.31
N LYS A 111 -10.90 0.26 16.31
CA LYS A 111 -10.45 0.97 17.51
C LYS A 111 -9.33 1.97 17.20
N LYS A 112 -8.37 1.58 16.33
CA LYS A 112 -7.19 2.39 15.99
C LYS A 112 -7.51 3.51 15.01
N TYR A 113 -8.42 3.26 14.09
CA TYR A 113 -8.83 4.17 13.02
C TYR A 113 -10.36 4.28 13.01
N PRO A 114 -10.95 5.05 13.96
CA PRO A 114 -12.39 5.20 14.03
C PRO A 114 -12.95 5.86 12.77
N ALA A 115 -14.18 5.52 12.42
CA ALA A 115 -14.91 6.15 11.33
C ALA A 115 -15.15 7.64 11.62
N ASP A 116 -14.93 8.49 10.61
CA ASP A 116 -15.32 9.89 10.63
C ASP A 116 -16.38 10.14 9.56
N TYR A 117 -17.64 10.18 10.00
CA TYR A 117 -18.79 10.42 9.14
C TYR A 117 -19.02 11.91 8.87
N LYS A 118 -18.20 12.81 9.45
CA LYS A 118 -18.28 14.23 9.14
C LYS A 118 -17.77 14.39 7.72
N GLY A 119 -18.59 14.92 6.81
CA GLY A 119 -18.33 15.00 5.37
C GLY A 119 -17.14 15.89 4.95
N LYS A 120 -16.15 16.10 5.82
CA LYS A 120 -14.93 16.83 5.49
C LYS A 120 -13.98 15.90 4.75
N TYR A 121 -13.55 16.32 3.58
CA TYR A 121 -12.49 15.65 2.82
C TYR A 121 -11.22 15.60 3.67
N VAL A 122 -10.75 14.41 4.03
CA VAL A 122 -9.49 14.20 4.75
C VAL A 122 -8.44 13.79 3.73
N LYS A 123 -7.39 14.60 3.53
CA LYS A 123 -6.20 14.15 2.80
C LYS A 123 -5.54 13.05 3.62
N THR A 124 -5.44 11.84 3.06
CA THR A 124 -4.70 10.72 3.67
C THR A 124 -3.29 11.16 4.00
N LYS A 125 -2.93 11.15 5.29
CA LYS A 125 -1.59 11.49 5.76
C LYS A 125 -0.74 10.23 5.63
N VAL A 126 0.10 10.17 4.60
CA VAL A 126 1.16 9.16 4.51
C VAL A 126 2.14 9.49 5.64
N ARG A 127 2.33 8.56 6.59
CA ARG A 127 3.25 8.73 7.72
C ARG A 127 4.53 7.95 7.47
#